data_AF-A0A098BW89-F1
#
_entry.id   AF-A0A098BW89-F1
#
_cell.length_a   1.000
_cell.length_b   1.000
_cell.length_c   1.000
_cell.angle_alpha   90.00
_cell.angle_beta   90.00
_cell.angle_gamma   90.00
#
_symmetry.space_group_name_H-M   'P 1'
#
loop_
_entity.id
_entity.type
_entity.pdbx_description
1 polymer ?
#
loop_
_entity_poly.entity_id
_entity_poly.type
_entity_poly.pdbx_seq_one_letter_code
_entity_poly.pdbx_strand_id
1 'polypeptide(L)'
;MKNTVLLSLIFLFGNLGLYAQNNTSYKNDNESENSRSQNNNSGLISDSSIVYPESMTENIGTLLHEWQLDLSKSDLDCTRGANITYHDSVYAKRLYDLPTVMELSYNQVVKNHIEMYAGRRRDQVSYMLALGEYYFPMFEEALDREGMPLELKYLPVIESALNPTAVSRVGATGLWQFMLKTGKGYGLEVNSLVDERRDPYKSTQAAVKYLKDLYTIYGDWNLVIAAYNCGPGNVNKAIARSGGKRDYWEIYNRLPRETRGYVPAFIAANYIMNHYADHNICPAGAYGSELALDTVHVNEEMHFEQIAGVLNMPVSEIKRLNPQYKKDIIPGNKSYALVLPTEKMYAYIDQNDSIRNYNRDTYFTHRTYTDDYMNGSASLADGNTTDVYYQVKRGDNLSTIARRNGTTVARIKSWNGLTSDRLSVGKRLIVGKRAAPAQSAETQQQLAQTITDGKTTTVNTYYRVKKGDTLGEIARKNNVLVSQLRSWNNLKSTRIDINDQLIVGQKVVALPAEKEQESNQEAKQEDQHVGSNIISDYLKSQLNKTTEAEEIQIEEEIEKISDFVVDF
;
A
#
# COMPACT_ATOMS: atom_id res chain seq x y z
N MET A 1 -31.13 -37.55 -17.50
CA MET A 1 -30.48 -38.43 -16.49
C MET A 1 -28.98 -38.23 -16.61
N LYS A 2 -28.33 -38.02 -15.45
CA LYS A 2 -26.96 -37.50 -15.29
C LYS A 2 -25.92 -38.61 -15.52
N ASN A 3 -24.86 -38.27 -16.25
CA ASN A 3 -23.58 -38.99 -16.23
C ASN A 3 -22.66 -38.34 -15.19
N THR A 4 -22.25 -39.12 -14.19
CA THR A 4 -21.23 -38.76 -13.20
C THR A 4 -19.92 -39.45 -13.55
N VAL A 5 -18.89 -38.65 -13.84
CA VAL A 5 -17.50 -39.11 -13.92
C VAL A 5 -16.82 -38.77 -12.59
N LEU A 6 -16.39 -39.82 -11.88
CA LEU A 6 -15.58 -39.75 -10.67
C LEU A 6 -14.11 -39.89 -11.11
N LEU A 7 -13.29 -38.86 -10.92
CA LEU A 7 -11.84 -38.97 -11.07
C LEU A 7 -11.17 -38.81 -9.70
N SER A 8 -10.76 -39.95 -9.16
CA SER A 8 -9.82 -40.10 -8.06
C SER A 8 -8.40 -39.76 -8.53
N LEU A 9 -7.70 -38.86 -7.84
CA LEU A 9 -6.26 -38.66 -8.01
C LEU A 9 -5.55 -38.64 -6.65
N ILE A 10 -4.81 -39.73 -6.46
CA ILE A 10 -3.83 -40.03 -5.42
C ILE A 10 -2.60 -39.15 -5.66
N PHE A 11 -2.06 -38.50 -4.63
CA PHE A 11 -0.64 -38.13 -4.59
C PHE A 11 -0.04 -38.29 -3.19
N LEU A 12 0.70 -39.38 -3.01
CA LEU A 12 1.85 -39.47 -2.10
C LEU A 12 2.95 -38.53 -2.61
N PHE A 13 3.63 -37.82 -1.72
CA PHE A 13 5.10 -37.79 -1.66
C PHE A 13 5.55 -37.30 -0.28
N GLY A 14 6.46 -38.08 0.32
CA GLY A 14 7.10 -37.77 1.58
C GLY A 14 8.28 -36.81 1.41
N ASN A 15 8.67 -36.19 2.53
CA ASN A 15 10.05 -35.80 2.76
C ASN A 15 10.38 -36.01 4.24
N LEU A 16 11.32 -36.93 4.47
CA LEU A 16 12.03 -37.17 5.72
C LEU A 16 13.10 -36.10 5.89
N GLY A 17 13.08 -35.42 7.03
CA GLY A 17 14.22 -34.65 7.54
C GLY A 17 14.57 -35.18 8.92
N LEU A 18 15.52 -36.11 8.97
CA LEU A 18 16.20 -36.52 10.20
C LEU A 18 17.14 -35.38 10.65
N TYR A 19 16.97 -34.91 11.87
CA TYR A 19 18.09 -34.35 12.63
C TYR A 19 18.16 -35.06 13.98
N ALA A 20 19.18 -35.91 14.10
CA ALA A 20 19.71 -36.37 15.37
C ALA A 20 20.73 -35.35 15.85
N GLN A 21 20.61 -34.91 17.10
CA GLN A 21 21.77 -34.48 17.89
C GLN A 21 21.62 -34.99 19.31
N ASN A 22 22.64 -35.78 19.69
CA ASN A 22 22.94 -36.20 21.04
C ASN A 22 23.11 -34.98 21.95
N ASN A 23 22.59 -35.07 23.18
CA ASN A 23 23.39 -34.61 24.31
C ASN A 23 23.11 -35.45 25.55
N THR A 24 24.22 -35.82 26.15
CA THR A 24 24.43 -36.78 27.22
C THR A 24 23.87 -36.33 28.57
N SER A 25 23.19 -37.28 29.23
CA SER A 25 23.33 -37.67 30.64
C SER A 25 23.81 -36.61 31.64
N TYR A 26 22.91 -36.21 32.54
CA TYR A 26 23.21 -36.22 33.97
C TYR A 26 22.02 -36.85 34.72
N LYS A 27 22.23 -38.09 35.16
CA LYS A 27 21.48 -38.77 36.21
C LYS A 27 21.74 -38.07 37.53
N ASN A 28 20.70 -37.81 38.30
CA ASN A 28 20.76 -37.87 39.76
C ASN A 28 19.49 -38.59 40.21
N ASP A 29 19.72 -39.85 40.58
CA ASP A 29 18.77 -40.72 41.24
C ASP A 29 18.57 -40.21 42.68
N ASN A 30 17.32 -40.05 43.11
CA ASN A 30 16.95 -40.15 44.52
C ASN A 30 15.52 -40.69 44.59
N GLU A 31 15.46 -41.99 44.90
CA GLU A 31 14.26 -42.71 45.26
C GLU A 31 13.68 -42.18 46.58
N SER A 32 12.35 -42.05 46.62
CA SER A 32 11.59 -42.34 47.84
C SER A 32 10.26 -42.97 47.43
N GLU A 33 9.98 -44.10 48.05
CA GLU A 33 8.90 -45.01 47.78
C GLU A 33 7.52 -44.48 48.18
N ASN A 34 6.50 -45.20 47.67
CA ASN A 34 5.23 -45.49 48.32
C ASN A 34 4.05 -44.53 48.11
N SER A 35 3.17 -44.87 47.15
CA SER A 35 1.92 -45.59 47.46
C SER A 35 0.98 -45.59 46.26
N ARG A 36 0.60 -46.79 45.82
CA ARG A 36 -0.57 -47.00 44.96
C ARG A 36 -1.81 -46.61 45.75
N SER A 37 -2.42 -45.48 45.40
CA SER A 37 -3.84 -45.26 45.62
C SER A 37 -4.53 -45.26 44.26
N GLN A 38 -5.33 -46.30 44.02
CA GLN A 38 -6.35 -46.25 42.99
C GLN A 38 -7.34 -45.15 43.36
N ASN A 39 -7.27 -44.01 42.68
CA ASN A 39 -8.35 -43.05 42.64
C ASN A 39 -8.85 -42.94 41.20
N ASN A 40 -9.89 -43.71 40.93
CA ASN A 40 -10.84 -43.41 39.87
C ASN A 40 -11.48 -42.07 40.21
N ASN A 41 -10.97 -40.99 39.62
CA ASN A 41 -11.68 -39.71 39.56
C ASN A 41 -11.66 -39.17 38.12
N SER A 42 -12.85 -38.76 37.71
CA SER A 42 -13.33 -38.35 36.39
C SER A 42 -12.53 -37.25 35.69
N GLY A 43 -12.27 -37.44 34.40
CA GLY A 43 -12.53 -36.45 33.34
C GLY A 43 -11.69 -35.18 33.22
N LEU A 44 -10.77 -34.87 34.13
CA LEU A 44 -10.01 -33.62 34.08
C LEU A 44 -8.79 -33.71 33.15
N ILE A 45 -8.81 -32.95 32.05
CA ILE A 45 -7.66 -32.78 31.16
C ILE A 45 -6.66 -31.82 31.83
N SER A 46 -5.49 -32.35 32.22
CA SER A 46 -4.36 -31.54 32.69
C SER A 46 -3.16 -31.69 31.73
N ASP A 47 -2.82 -30.64 31.00
CA ASP A 47 -1.63 -30.58 30.14
C ASP A 47 -0.75 -29.40 30.58
N SER A 48 0.37 -29.70 31.26
CA SER A 48 1.34 -28.69 31.71
C SER A 48 2.29 -28.24 30.59
N SER A 49 2.20 -28.84 29.41
CA SER A 49 3.17 -28.72 28.32
C SER A 49 2.77 -27.64 27.29
N ILE A 50 2.09 -26.58 27.77
CA ILE A 50 1.48 -25.52 26.96
C ILE A 50 2.48 -24.89 25.99
N VAL A 51 2.16 -24.98 24.70
CA VAL A 51 2.85 -24.26 23.63
C VAL A 51 2.02 -23.02 23.33
N TYR A 52 2.60 -21.84 23.52
CA TYR A 52 1.94 -20.57 23.22
C TYR A 52 2.03 -20.29 21.72
N PRO A 53 1.00 -19.66 21.12
CA PRO A 53 1.09 -19.16 19.74
C PRO A 53 2.32 -18.25 19.56
N GLU A 54 2.97 -18.32 18.40
CA GLU A 54 4.20 -17.55 18.13
C GLU A 54 3.97 -16.03 18.25
N SER A 55 2.81 -15.54 17.81
CA SER A 55 2.37 -14.14 17.96
C SER A 55 2.43 -13.63 19.40
N MET A 56 2.24 -14.52 20.39
CA MET A 56 2.31 -14.21 21.82
C MET A 56 3.75 -14.10 22.35
N THR A 57 4.73 -14.12 21.46
CA THR A 57 6.15 -13.92 21.78
C THR A 57 6.75 -12.68 21.12
N GLU A 58 5.95 -11.91 20.36
CA GLU A 58 6.40 -10.69 19.70
C GLU A 58 6.78 -9.57 20.69
N ASN A 59 7.67 -8.67 20.25
CA ASN A 59 8.09 -7.53 21.06
C ASN A 59 7.00 -6.45 21.04
N ILE A 60 6.28 -6.34 22.15
CA ILE A 60 5.19 -5.37 22.33
C ILE A 60 5.64 -3.91 22.08
N GLY A 61 6.89 -3.55 22.39
CA GLY A 61 7.40 -2.19 22.17
C GLY A 61 7.44 -1.82 20.68
N THR A 62 7.75 -2.78 19.81
CA THR A 62 7.71 -2.57 18.36
C THR A 62 6.27 -2.35 17.89
N LEU A 63 5.34 -3.18 18.35
CA LEU A 63 3.93 -3.09 17.98
C LEU A 63 3.29 -1.76 18.42
N LEU A 64 3.53 -1.33 19.66
CA LEU A 64 3.03 -0.05 20.15
C LEU A 64 3.57 1.14 19.34
N HIS A 65 4.87 1.11 19.00
CA HIS A 65 5.49 2.19 18.21
C HIS A 65 4.94 2.25 16.78
N GLU A 66 4.78 1.11 16.11
CA GLU A 66 4.23 1.03 14.75
C GLU A 66 2.82 1.61 14.67
N TRP A 67 2.00 1.33 15.68
CA TRP A 67 0.62 1.80 15.79
C TRP A 67 0.44 3.13 16.51
N GLN A 68 1.54 3.75 16.98
CA GLN A 68 1.51 4.98 17.77
C GLN A 68 0.52 4.89 18.95
N LEU A 69 0.57 3.75 19.66
CA LEU A 69 -0.27 3.48 20.82
C LEU A 69 0.50 3.78 22.10
N ASP A 70 -0.23 4.26 23.11
CA ASP A 70 0.29 4.56 24.43
C ASP A 70 -0.37 3.68 25.49
N LEU A 71 0.43 2.94 26.24
CA LEU A 71 -0.07 2.23 27.42
C LEU A 71 -0.26 3.18 28.62
N SER A 72 0.22 4.42 28.62
CA SER A 72 0.02 5.34 29.74
C SER A 72 -1.27 6.16 29.63
N LYS A 73 -1.81 6.29 28.41
CA LYS A 73 -3.06 6.99 28.14
C LYS A 73 -4.15 5.94 27.99
N SER A 74 -5.17 5.99 28.81
CA SER A 74 -6.43 5.30 28.54
C SER A 74 -7.54 6.28 28.86
N ASP A 75 -8.32 6.64 27.85
CA ASP A 75 -9.41 7.62 27.97
C ASP A 75 -10.68 7.02 28.60
N LEU A 76 -10.62 5.77 29.04
CA LEU A 76 -11.71 5.03 29.67
C LEU A 76 -11.64 5.11 31.20
N ASP A 77 -12.82 5.12 31.85
CA ASP A 77 -13.04 4.88 33.30
C ASP A 77 -12.64 3.44 33.69
N CYS A 78 -11.40 3.05 33.40
CA CYS A 78 -10.89 1.71 33.58
C CYS A 78 -9.77 1.73 34.64
N THR A 79 -9.86 0.83 35.61
CA THR A 79 -8.87 0.72 36.68
C THR A 79 -7.72 -0.16 36.24
N ARG A 80 -6.60 0.45 35.80
CA ARG A 80 -5.34 -0.28 35.58
C ARG A 80 -4.80 -0.81 36.90
N GLY A 81 -4.49 -2.10 36.98
CA GLY A 81 -4.08 -2.71 38.25
C GLY A 81 -3.46 -4.10 38.12
N ALA A 82 -3.20 -4.70 39.29
CA ALA A 82 -2.71 -6.07 39.36
C ALA A 82 -3.77 -7.07 38.84
N ASN A 83 -3.31 -8.23 38.37
CA ASN A 83 -4.22 -9.27 37.87
C ASN A 83 -5.07 -9.78 39.03
N ILE A 84 -6.38 -9.88 38.81
CA ILE A 84 -7.29 -10.56 39.73
C ILE A 84 -7.46 -11.99 39.24
N THR A 85 -7.24 -12.96 40.12
CA THR A 85 -7.54 -14.37 39.85
C THR A 85 -8.83 -14.77 40.55
N TYR A 86 -9.61 -15.63 39.91
CA TYR A 86 -10.90 -16.07 40.41
C TYR A 86 -10.92 -17.57 40.71
N HIS A 87 -11.92 -17.99 41.49
CA HIS A 87 -12.22 -19.41 41.66
C HIS A 87 -12.71 -20.02 40.34
N ASP A 88 -12.44 -21.31 40.12
CA ASP A 88 -12.75 -22.05 38.90
C ASP A 88 -14.22 -21.91 38.44
N SER A 89 -15.15 -21.90 39.40
CA SER A 89 -16.57 -21.71 39.13
C SER A 89 -16.91 -20.37 38.48
N VAL A 90 -16.11 -19.33 38.75
CA VAL A 90 -16.31 -17.99 38.16
C VAL A 90 -15.87 -18.01 36.70
N TYR A 91 -14.72 -18.59 36.38
CA TYR A 91 -14.26 -18.74 34.99
C TYR A 91 -15.24 -19.58 34.18
N ALA A 92 -15.68 -20.72 34.74
CA ALA A 92 -16.66 -21.59 34.09
C ALA A 92 -17.99 -20.89 33.84
N LYS A 93 -18.51 -20.15 34.84
CA LYS A 93 -19.74 -19.39 34.70
C LYS A 93 -19.62 -18.29 33.65
N ARG A 94 -18.56 -17.48 33.69
CA ARG A 94 -18.35 -16.40 32.72
C ARG A 94 -18.26 -16.93 31.29
N LEU A 95 -17.50 -18.00 31.06
CA LEU A 95 -17.44 -18.66 29.75
C LEU A 95 -18.82 -19.15 29.27
N TYR A 96 -19.61 -19.75 30.17
CA TYR A 96 -20.95 -20.23 29.86
C TYR A 96 -21.95 -19.10 29.57
N ASP A 97 -21.81 -17.97 30.26
CA ASP A 97 -22.71 -16.82 30.11
C ASP A 97 -22.39 -15.96 28.86
N LEU A 98 -21.26 -16.21 28.17
CA LEU A 98 -20.95 -15.51 26.92
C LEU A 98 -22.00 -15.83 25.85
N PRO A 99 -22.47 -14.83 25.07
CA PRO A 99 -23.50 -15.02 24.06
C PRO A 99 -22.90 -15.64 22.77
N THR A 100 -22.41 -16.88 22.84
CA THR A 100 -21.73 -17.57 21.73
C THR A 100 -22.54 -18.73 21.19
N VAL A 101 -22.37 -19.01 19.89
CA VAL A 101 -22.92 -20.21 19.24
C VAL A 101 -21.99 -21.41 19.47
N MET A 102 -20.69 -21.14 19.51
CA MET A 102 -19.64 -22.11 19.77
C MET A 102 -19.59 -22.49 21.25
N GLU A 103 -19.31 -23.77 21.51
CA GLU A 103 -19.05 -24.25 22.86
C GLU A 103 -17.66 -23.79 23.34
N LEU A 104 -17.66 -22.87 24.30
CA LEU A 104 -16.47 -22.34 24.96
C LEU A 104 -16.26 -23.03 26.33
N SER A 105 -15.92 -24.31 26.31
CA SER A 105 -15.89 -25.12 27.55
C SER A 105 -14.74 -24.74 28.50
N TYR A 106 -15.01 -24.86 29.80
CA TYR A 106 -14.02 -24.67 30.85
C TYR A 106 -13.24 -25.95 31.14
N ASN A 107 -11.93 -25.82 31.27
CA ASN A 107 -11.06 -26.80 31.93
C ASN A 107 -9.75 -26.14 32.38
N GLN A 108 -8.88 -26.92 33.04
CA GLN A 108 -7.63 -26.39 33.57
C GLN A 108 -6.68 -25.86 32.48
N VAL A 109 -6.69 -26.45 31.27
CA VAL A 109 -5.86 -25.97 30.15
C VAL A 109 -6.34 -24.60 29.69
N VAL A 110 -7.65 -24.42 29.52
CA VAL A 110 -8.27 -23.12 29.19
C VAL A 110 -7.97 -22.07 30.26
N LYS A 111 -8.12 -22.42 31.55
CA LYS A 111 -7.79 -21.53 32.67
C LYS A 111 -6.33 -21.06 32.61
N ASN A 112 -5.39 -21.97 32.35
CA ASN A 112 -3.97 -21.61 32.26
C ASN A 112 -3.71 -20.60 31.12
N HIS A 113 -4.45 -20.69 30.01
CA HIS A 113 -4.38 -19.69 28.94
C HIS A 113 -5.03 -18.37 29.34
N ILE A 114 -6.17 -18.39 30.04
CA ILE A 114 -6.81 -17.18 30.58
C ILE A 114 -5.83 -16.42 31.49
N GLU A 115 -5.20 -17.12 32.43
CA GLU A 115 -4.24 -16.53 33.36
C GLU A 115 -2.96 -16.04 32.66
N MET A 116 -2.58 -16.68 31.55
CA MET A 116 -1.48 -16.21 30.70
C MET A 116 -1.82 -14.86 30.06
N TYR A 117 -3.03 -14.70 29.50
CA TYR A 117 -3.49 -13.42 28.96
C TYR A 117 -3.65 -12.36 30.04
N ALA A 118 -4.35 -12.69 31.12
CA ALA A 118 -4.68 -11.75 32.18
C ALA A 118 -3.44 -11.28 32.98
N GLY A 119 -2.44 -12.15 33.11
CA GLY A 119 -1.23 -11.88 33.89
C GLY A 119 -0.02 -11.52 33.03
N ARG A 120 0.54 -12.50 32.31
CA ARG A 120 1.85 -12.38 31.63
C ARG A 120 1.80 -11.65 30.28
N ARG A 121 0.61 -11.49 29.69
CA ARG A 121 0.41 -10.86 28.38
C ARG A 121 -0.55 -9.67 28.43
N ARG A 122 -0.76 -9.10 29.61
CA ARG A 122 -1.69 -7.97 29.80
C ARG A 122 -1.44 -6.79 28.87
N ASP A 123 -0.17 -6.41 28.66
CA ASP A 123 0.18 -5.27 27.80
C ASP A 123 -0.16 -5.57 26.33
N GLN A 124 0.00 -6.84 25.93
CA GLN A 124 -0.40 -7.30 24.61
C GLN A 124 -1.93 -7.33 24.47
N VAL A 125 -2.65 -7.73 25.51
CA VAL A 125 -4.12 -7.61 25.55
C VAL A 125 -4.56 -6.15 25.44
N SER A 126 -3.95 -5.23 26.20
CA SER A 126 -4.20 -3.79 26.09
C SER A 126 -4.02 -3.26 24.67
N TYR A 127 -2.95 -3.67 24.00
CA TYR A 127 -2.69 -3.35 22.60
C TYR A 127 -3.75 -3.95 21.65
N MET A 128 -4.09 -5.22 21.80
CA MET A 128 -5.07 -5.90 20.94
C MET A 128 -6.49 -5.36 21.16
N LEU A 129 -6.84 -4.89 22.35
CA LEU A 129 -8.10 -4.20 22.61
C LEU A 129 -8.20 -2.91 21.79
N ALA A 130 -7.13 -2.10 21.78
CA ALA A 130 -7.10 -0.85 21.02
C ALA A 130 -7.23 -1.09 19.50
N LEU A 131 -6.52 -2.08 18.96
CA LEU A 131 -6.65 -2.44 17.54
C LEU A 131 -7.97 -3.14 17.21
N GLY A 132 -8.58 -3.78 18.20
CA GLY A 132 -9.88 -4.43 18.06
C GLY A 132 -10.97 -3.46 17.62
N GLU A 133 -10.93 -2.21 18.11
CA GLU A 133 -11.89 -1.16 17.71
C GLU A 133 -11.88 -0.89 16.20
N TYR A 134 -10.71 -1.05 15.56
CA TYR A 134 -10.57 -0.88 14.12
C TYR A 134 -10.87 -2.17 13.33
N TYR A 135 -10.34 -3.31 13.76
CA TYR A 135 -10.41 -4.54 12.98
C TYR A 135 -11.67 -5.37 13.21
N PHE A 136 -12.23 -5.40 14.42
CA PHE A 136 -13.36 -6.28 14.73
C PHE A 136 -14.62 -5.97 13.94
N PRO A 137 -15.02 -4.70 13.70
CA PRO A 137 -16.18 -4.42 12.85
C PRO A 137 -16.04 -5.03 11.44
N MET A 138 -14.85 -4.97 10.86
CA MET A 138 -14.57 -5.58 9.55
C MET A 138 -14.67 -7.11 9.57
N PHE A 139 -14.19 -7.75 10.65
CA PHE A 139 -14.26 -9.20 10.80
C PHE A 139 -15.70 -9.65 11.03
N GLU A 140 -16.44 -8.95 11.89
CA GLU A 140 -17.84 -9.21 12.20
C GLU A 140 -18.71 -9.08 10.96
N GLU A 141 -18.54 -8.02 10.18
CA GLU A 141 -19.28 -7.83 8.93
C GLU A 141 -19.05 -9.01 7.96
N ALA A 142 -17.81 -9.47 7.82
CA ALA A 142 -17.48 -10.57 6.94
C ALA A 142 -18.06 -11.92 7.43
N LEU A 143 -18.03 -12.16 8.75
CA LEU A 143 -18.57 -13.37 9.37
C LEU A 143 -20.10 -13.39 9.31
N ASP A 144 -20.75 -12.29 9.67
CA ASP A 144 -22.20 -12.14 9.71
C ASP A 144 -22.82 -12.31 8.31
N ARG A 145 -22.17 -11.73 7.28
CA ARG A 145 -22.57 -11.90 5.88
C ARG A 145 -22.68 -13.36 5.45
N GLU A 146 -21.84 -14.23 6.01
CA GLU A 146 -21.82 -15.67 5.71
C GLU A 146 -22.57 -16.52 6.74
N GLY A 147 -23.21 -15.89 7.74
CA GLY A 147 -23.94 -16.54 8.83
C GLY A 147 -23.03 -17.31 9.79
N MET A 148 -21.79 -16.87 9.96
CA MET A 148 -20.79 -17.53 10.80
C MET A 148 -20.76 -16.98 12.24
N PRO A 149 -20.30 -17.77 13.22
CA PRO A 149 -20.17 -17.30 14.60
C PRO A 149 -19.20 -16.12 14.71
N LEU A 150 -19.62 -15.05 15.39
CA LEU A 150 -18.85 -13.80 15.50
C LEU A 150 -17.61 -13.95 16.41
N GLU A 151 -17.63 -14.89 17.34
CA GLU A 151 -16.49 -15.26 18.19
C GLU A 151 -15.23 -15.64 17.39
N LEU A 152 -15.36 -16.05 16.12
CA LEU A 152 -14.25 -16.34 15.22
C LEU A 152 -13.39 -15.09 14.91
N LYS A 153 -13.89 -13.87 15.16
CA LYS A 153 -13.12 -12.62 15.05
C LYS A 153 -11.87 -12.60 15.93
N TYR A 154 -11.79 -13.45 16.95
CA TYR A 154 -10.62 -13.58 17.82
C TYR A 154 -9.56 -14.57 17.31
N LEU A 155 -9.74 -15.19 16.14
CA LEU A 155 -8.66 -15.96 15.52
C LEU A 155 -7.43 -15.08 15.21
N PRO A 156 -7.56 -13.89 14.59
CA PRO A 156 -6.46 -12.94 14.44
C PRO A 156 -5.75 -12.50 15.73
N VAL A 157 -6.45 -12.53 16.88
CA VAL A 157 -5.84 -12.26 18.19
C VAL A 157 -4.78 -13.32 18.50
N ILE A 158 -5.09 -14.61 18.29
CA ILE A 158 -4.14 -15.69 18.56
C ILE A 158 -3.16 -15.93 17.41
N GLU A 159 -3.53 -15.60 16.18
CA GLU A 159 -2.69 -15.82 15.00
C GLU A 159 -1.57 -14.79 14.85
N SER A 160 -1.90 -13.50 15.00
CA SER A 160 -0.93 -12.43 14.74
C SER A 160 -0.92 -11.32 15.79
N ALA A 161 -1.69 -11.47 16.87
CA ALA A 161 -1.96 -10.39 17.80
C ALA A 161 -2.48 -9.13 17.08
N LEU A 162 -3.31 -9.29 16.04
CA LEU A 162 -3.82 -8.21 15.18
C LEU A 162 -2.74 -7.42 14.43
N ASN A 163 -1.55 -7.99 14.22
CA ASN A 163 -0.53 -7.42 13.34
C ASN A 163 -0.76 -7.85 11.88
N PRO A 164 -1.08 -6.92 10.94
CA PRO A 164 -1.33 -7.26 9.53
C PRO A 164 -0.04 -7.54 8.74
N THR A 165 1.13 -7.21 9.28
CA THR A 165 2.42 -7.46 8.61
C THR A 165 3.17 -8.67 9.15
N ALA A 166 2.64 -9.32 10.20
CA ALA A 166 3.24 -10.47 10.87
C ALA A 166 3.63 -11.58 9.88
N VAL A 167 4.80 -12.16 10.09
CA VAL A 167 5.30 -13.31 9.32
C VAL A 167 5.91 -14.33 10.28
N SER A 168 5.33 -15.53 10.35
CA SER A 168 5.89 -16.62 11.15
C SER A 168 7.17 -17.20 10.56
N ARG A 169 7.90 -17.99 11.36
CA ARG A 169 9.11 -18.70 10.90
C ARG A 169 8.88 -19.60 9.69
N VAL A 170 7.66 -20.13 9.55
CA VAL A 170 7.28 -21.04 8.46
C VAL A 170 6.60 -20.32 7.29
N GLY A 171 6.47 -18.98 7.36
CA GLY A 171 5.99 -18.15 6.25
C GLY A 171 4.47 -17.94 6.20
N ALA A 172 3.75 -18.25 7.28
CA ALA A 172 2.39 -17.76 7.46
C ALA A 172 2.41 -16.23 7.59
N THR A 173 1.42 -15.52 7.05
CA THR A 173 1.50 -14.05 6.90
C THR A 173 0.16 -13.36 7.14
N GLY A 174 0.23 -12.19 7.79
CA GLY A 174 -0.87 -11.27 8.00
C GLY A 174 -1.77 -11.61 9.19
N LEU A 175 -2.90 -10.90 9.30
CA LEU A 175 -3.86 -11.01 10.42
C LEU A 175 -4.30 -12.46 10.65
N TRP A 176 -4.63 -13.14 9.56
CA TRP A 176 -5.16 -14.50 9.57
C TRP A 176 -4.06 -15.57 9.41
N GLN A 177 -2.77 -15.18 9.38
CA GLN A 177 -1.63 -16.07 9.22
C GLN A 177 -1.80 -17.09 8.08
N PHE A 178 -2.11 -16.61 6.87
CA PHE A 178 -2.23 -17.50 5.72
C PHE A 178 -0.88 -18.05 5.27
N MET A 179 -0.79 -19.38 5.14
CA MET A 179 0.27 -20.01 4.34
C MET A 179 0.14 -19.61 2.87
N LEU A 180 1.27 -19.38 2.19
CA LEU A 180 1.30 -18.88 0.82
C LEU A 180 0.40 -19.66 -0.15
N LYS A 181 0.48 -21.01 -0.11
CA LYS A 181 -0.32 -21.87 -1.00
C LYS A 181 -1.81 -21.77 -0.70
N THR A 182 -2.18 -21.77 0.59
CA THR A 182 -3.57 -21.66 1.03
C THR A 182 -4.15 -20.30 0.65
N GLY A 183 -3.44 -19.20 0.95
CA GLY A 183 -3.89 -17.85 0.59
C GLY A 183 -4.14 -17.70 -0.91
N LYS A 184 -3.22 -18.20 -1.76
CA LYS A 184 -3.43 -18.22 -3.22
C LYS A 184 -4.63 -19.07 -3.63
N GLY A 185 -4.85 -20.21 -2.97
CA GLY A 185 -6.02 -21.06 -3.19
C GLY A 185 -7.35 -20.36 -2.92
N TYR A 186 -7.37 -19.40 -1.99
CA TYR A 186 -8.53 -18.56 -1.67
C TYR A 186 -8.53 -17.20 -2.40
N GLY A 187 -7.71 -17.05 -3.44
CA GLY A 187 -7.74 -15.89 -4.34
C GLY A 187 -6.87 -14.70 -3.90
N LEU A 188 -6.01 -14.84 -2.89
CA LEU A 188 -5.10 -13.78 -2.48
C LEU A 188 -3.89 -13.70 -3.43
N GLU A 189 -3.63 -12.51 -3.95
CA GLU A 189 -2.46 -12.22 -4.77
C GLU A 189 -1.19 -12.11 -3.92
N VAL A 190 -0.13 -12.78 -4.36
CA VAL A 190 1.20 -12.63 -3.76
C VAL A 190 2.27 -12.61 -4.84
N ASN A 191 2.98 -11.47 -4.94
CA ASN A 191 4.04 -11.19 -5.89
C ASN A 191 5.18 -10.35 -5.23
N SER A 192 6.04 -9.73 -6.04
CA SER A 192 7.18 -8.94 -5.55
C SER A 192 6.78 -7.61 -4.88
N LEU A 193 5.68 -7.00 -5.32
CA LEU A 193 5.17 -5.70 -4.87
C LEU A 193 3.99 -5.84 -3.88
N VAL A 194 3.19 -6.89 -4.02
CA VAL A 194 1.93 -7.07 -3.26
C VAL A 194 1.90 -8.42 -2.55
N ASP A 195 1.41 -8.44 -1.30
CA ASP A 195 1.03 -9.63 -0.54
C ASP A 195 -0.34 -9.40 0.11
N GLU A 196 -1.42 -9.81 -0.55
CA GLU A 196 -2.79 -9.60 -0.08
C GLU A 196 -3.15 -10.45 1.15
N ARG A 197 -2.25 -11.33 1.62
CA ARG A 197 -2.39 -11.93 2.96
C ARG A 197 -2.27 -10.89 4.07
N ARG A 198 -1.61 -9.78 3.79
CA ARG A 198 -1.49 -8.63 4.70
C ARG A 198 -2.64 -7.63 4.57
N ASP A 199 -3.41 -7.70 3.49
CA ASP A 199 -4.59 -6.85 3.27
C ASP A 199 -5.69 -7.23 4.27
N PRO A 200 -6.11 -6.36 5.20
CA PRO A 200 -7.09 -6.72 6.22
C PRO A 200 -8.43 -7.19 5.65
N TYR A 201 -8.93 -6.53 4.60
CA TYR A 201 -10.23 -6.85 4.04
C TYR A 201 -10.17 -8.16 3.24
N LYS A 202 -9.24 -8.27 2.28
CA LYS A 202 -9.13 -9.45 1.41
C LYS A 202 -8.76 -10.70 2.20
N SER A 203 -7.82 -10.61 3.13
CA SER A 203 -7.43 -11.75 3.96
C SER A 203 -8.59 -12.22 4.86
N THR A 204 -9.39 -11.30 5.39
CA THR A 204 -10.61 -11.64 6.15
C THR A 204 -11.63 -12.38 5.29
N GLN A 205 -11.94 -11.87 4.09
CA GLN A 205 -12.86 -12.55 3.18
C GLN A 205 -12.36 -13.95 2.79
N ALA A 206 -11.05 -14.12 2.58
CA ALA A 206 -10.44 -15.43 2.33
C ALA A 206 -10.53 -16.37 3.55
N ALA A 207 -10.31 -15.85 4.76
CA ALA A 207 -10.37 -16.63 6.00
C ALA A 207 -11.77 -17.14 6.29
N VAL A 208 -12.78 -16.28 6.15
CA VAL A 208 -14.20 -16.64 6.32
C VAL A 208 -14.57 -17.79 5.36
N LYS A 209 -14.20 -17.69 4.08
CA LYS A 209 -14.41 -18.77 3.10
C LYS A 209 -13.71 -20.07 3.49
N TYR A 210 -12.45 -19.99 3.92
CA TYR A 210 -11.70 -21.17 4.34
C TYR A 210 -12.31 -21.85 5.58
N LEU A 211 -12.71 -21.07 6.59
CA LEU A 211 -13.37 -21.57 7.78
C LEU A 211 -14.73 -22.22 7.45
N LYS A 212 -15.49 -21.63 6.52
CA LYS A 212 -16.76 -22.20 6.03
C LYS A 212 -16.58 -23.53 5.31
N ASP A 213 -15.53 -23.66 4.49
CA ASP A 213 -15.18 -24.92 3.84
C ASP A 213 -14.80 -26.00 4.86
N LEU A 214 -14.00 -25.65 5.87
CA LEU A 214 -13.67 -26.55 6.97
C LEU A 214 -14.91 -26.95 7.76
N TYR A 215 -15.83 -26.02 8.03
CA TYR A 215 -17.07 -26.32 8.73
C TYR A 215 -17.95 -27.29 7.96
N THR A 216 -17.99 -27.18 6.63
CA THR A 216 -18.68 -28.16 5.76
C THR A 216 -18.14 -29.58 5.92
N ILE A 217 -16.85 -29.74 6.27
CA ILE A 217 -16.21 -31.04 6.50
C ILE A 217 -16.48 -31.55 7.91
N TYR A 218 -16.33 -30.68 8.92
CA TYR A 218 -16.27 -31.09 10.31
C TYR A 218 -17.62 -31.01 11.03
N GLY A 219 -18.44 -30.00 10.74
CA GLY A 219 -19.71 -29.72 11.40
C GLY A 219 -19.57 -29.24 12.85
N ASP A 220 -18.35 -29.02 13.32
CA ASP A 220 -18.02 -28.59 14.68
C ASP A 220 -16.93 -27.53 14.61
N TRP A 221 -17.16 -26.39 15.27
CA TRP A 221 -16.25 -25.25 15.18
C TRP A 221 -14.93 -25.48 15.94
N ASN A 222 -14.92 -26.27 17.02
CA ASN A 222 -13.68 -26.57 17.73
C ASN A 222 -12.74 -27.45 16.86
N LEU A 223 -13.31 -28.40 16.10
CA LEU A 223 -12.57 -29.13 15.08
C LEU A 223 -12.13 -28.26 13.90
N VAL A 224 -12.95 -27.30 13.47
CA VAL A 224 -12.57 -26.34 12.42
C VAL A 224 -11.35 -25.53 12.85
N ILE A 225 -11.34 -24.99 14.07
CA ILE A 225 -10.21 -24.23 14.61
C ILE A 225 -8.95 -25.11 14.72
N ALA A 226 -9.10 -26.37 15.17
CA ALA A 226 -7.99 -27.31 15.18
C ALA A 226 -7.45 -27.59 13.76
N ALA A 227 -8.33 -27.74 12.77
CA ALA A 227 -7.97 -27.97 11.38
C ALA A 227 -7.37 -26.73 10.70
N TYR A 228 -7.78 -25.53 11.12
CA TYR A 228 -7.21 -24.27 10.65
C TYR A 228 -5.72 -24.20 11.02
N ASN A 229 -5.38 -24.52 12.27
CA ASN A 229 -4.01 -24.49 12.77
C ASN A 229 -3.11 -25.61 12.20
N CYS A 230 -3.53 -26.88 12.28
CA CYS A 230 -2.66 -28.01 11.90
C CYS A 230 -2.97 -28.63 10.55
N GLY A 231 -3.94 -28.09 9.83
CA GLY A 231 -4.44 -28.63 8.59
C GLY A 231 -5.43 -29.80 8.78
N PRO A 232 -6.42 -29.94 7.88
CA PRO A 232 -7.47 -30.96 7.99
C PRO A 232 -6.92 -32.40 7.97
N GLY A 233 -5.79 -32.65 7.30
CA GLY A 233 -5.18 -33.96 7.25
C GLY A 233 -4.73 -34.49 8.63
N ASN A 234 -4.28 -33.61 9.52
CA ASN A 234 -3.86 -34.00 10.87
C ASN A 234 -5.06 -34.25 11.79
N VAL A 235 -6.10 -33.44 11.68
CA VAL A 235 -7.37 -33.67 12.39
C VAL A 235 -8.01 -34.98 11.95
N ASN A 236 -8.05 -35.27 10.64
CA ASN A 236 -8.60 -36.53 10.13
C ASN A 236 -7.83 -37.76 10.64
N LYS A 237 -6.50 -37.67 10.77
CA LYS A 237 -5.69 -38.73 11.40
C LYS A 237 -6.03 -38.91 12.88
N ALA A 238 -6.25 -37.81 13.63
CA ALA A 238 -6.64 -37.87 15.03
C ALA A 238 -8.03 -38.49 15.22
N ILE A 239 -9.01 -38.10 14.39
CA ILE A 239 -10.35 -38.70 14.33
C ILE A 239 -10.24 -40.21 14.05
N ALA A 240 -9.50 -40.62 13.01
CA ALA A 240 -9.33 -42.03 12.68
C ALA A 240 -8.71 -42.83 13.85
N ARG A 241 -7.67 -42.29 14.50
CA ARG A 241 -7.01 -42.91 15.68
C ARG A 241 -7.87 -42.94 16.93
N SER A 242 -8.96 -42.18 16.98
CA SER A 242 -9.90 -42.14 18.11
C SER A 242 -11.04 -43.14 17.99
N GLY A 243 -11.15 -43.84 16.85
CA GLY A 243 -12.30 -44.67 16.54
C GLY A 243 -13.46 -43.89 15.90
N GLY A 244 -13.18 -42.74 15.28
CA GLY A 244 -14.18 -41.94 14.58
C GLY A 244 -14.87 -40.87 15.44
N LYS A 245 -14.35 -40.57 16.63
CA LYS A 245 -14.89 -39.50 17.48
C LYS A 245 -14.71 -38.13 16.82
N ARG A 246 -15.73 -37.27 16.94
CA ARG A 246 -15.81 -35.97 16.26
C ARG A 246 -15.98 -34.80 17.22
N ASP A 247 -15.60 -35.00 18.47
CA ASP A 247 -15.45 -33.93 19.46
C ASP A 247 -13.96 -33.61 19.64
N TYR A 248 -13.63 -32.32 19.75
CA TYR A 248 -12.24 -31.87 19.93
C TYR A 248 -11.61 -32.45 21.20
N TRP A 249 -12.32 -32.43 22.33
CA TRP A 249 -11.80 -32.88 23.62
C TRP A 249 -11.58 -34.39 23.64
N GLU A 250 -12.43 -35.15 22.95
CA GLU A 250 -12.27 -36.59 22.78
C GLU A 250 -11.05 -36.98 21.93
N ILE A 251 -10.67 -36.15 20.96
CA ILE A 251 -9.48 -36.37 20.13
C ILE A 251 -8.24 -35.61 20.62
N TYR A 252 -8.35 -34.80 21.67
CA TYR A 252 -7.32 -33.91 22.21
C TYR A 252 -5.93 -34.56 22.28
N ASN A 253 -5.83 -35.73 22.93
CA ASN A 253 -4.55 -36.42 23.13
C ASN A 253 -3.93 -37.03 21.85
N ARG A 254 -4.66 -37.00 20.73
CA ARG A 254 -4.21 -37.52 19.42
C ARG A 254 -3.81 -36.41 18.45
N LEU A 255 -4.06 -35.15 18.80
CA LEU A 255 -3.66 -33.98 18.03
C LEU A 255 -2.18 -33.62 18.27
N PRO A 256 -1.53 -32.93 17.33
CA PRO A 256 -0.21 -32.36 17.55
C PRO A 256 -0.17 -31.47 18.80
N ARG A 257 0.96 -31.46 19.51
CA ARG A 257 1.10 -30.74 20.80
C ARG A 257 0.77 -29.25 20.68
N GLU A 258 1.15 -28.61 19.59
CA GLU A 258 0.82 -27.21 19.29
C GLU A 258 -0.71 -27.00 19.23
N THR A 259 -1.41 -27.83 18.47
CA THR A 259 -2.86 -27.77 18.27
C THR A 259 -3.66 -28.08 19.53
N ARG A 260 -3.11 -28.89 20.43
CA ARG A 260 -3.70 -29.11 21.76
C ARG A 260 -3.76 -27.82 22.59
N GLY A 261 -2.79 -26.92 22.44
CA GLY A 261 -2.83 -25.61 23.09
C GLY A 261 -3.66 -24.57 22.32
N TYR A 262 -3.84 -24.76 21.01
CA TYR A 262 -4.41 -23.76 20.12
C TYR A 262 -5.91 -23.49 20.36
N VAL A 263 -6.77 -24.52 20.42
CA VAL A 263 -8.21 -24.33 20.71
C VAL A 263 -8.45 -23.78 22.12
N PRO A 264 -7.79 -24.29 23.19
CA PRO A 264 -7.86 -23.65 24.51
C PRO A 264 -7.40 -22.18 24.51
N ALA A 265 -6.37 -21.84 23.74
CA ALA A 265 -5.91 -20.45 23.60
C ALA A 265 -6.97 -19.56 22.93
N PHE A 266 -7.71 -20.08 21.94
CA PHE A 266 -8.83 -19.38 21.31
C PHE A 266 -10.00 -19.14 22.29
N ILE A 267 -10.38 -20.17 23.06
CA ILE A 267 -11.42 -20.05 24.09
C ILE A 267 -11.01 -19.02 25.14
N ALA A 268 -9.75 -19.05 25.58
CA ALA A 268 -9.21 -18.08 26.52
C ALA A 268 -9.14 -16.66 25.94
N ALA A 269 -8.87 -16.51 24.64
CA ALA A 269 -8.92 -15.22 23.95
C ALA A 269 -10.35 -14.65 23.96
N ASN A 270 -11.36 -15.47 23.68
CA ASN A 270 -12.76 -15.07 23.79
C ASN A 270 -13.10 -14.58 25.21
N TYR A 271 -12.69 -15.32 26.23
CA TYR A 271 -12.88 -14.91 27.62
C TYR A 271 -12.23 -13.55 27.91
N ILE A 272 -10.93 -13.42 27.66
CA ILE A 272 -10.19 -12.22 28.11
C ILE A 272 -10.63 -10.98 27.34
N MET A 273 -11.00 -11.10 26.07
CA MET A 273 -11.45 -9.96 25.27
C MET A 273 -12.84 -9.45 25.69
N ASN A 274 -13.64 -10.25 26.40
CA ASN A 274 -14.94 -9.84 26.95
C ASN A 274 -14.87 -9.49 28.45
N HIS A 275 -13.90 -10.03 29.18
CA HIS A 275 -13.73 -9.85 30.63
C HIS A 275 -12.42 -9.14 31.01
N TYR A 276 -11.81 -8.37 30.10
CA TYR A 276 -10.51 -7.71 30.37
C TYR A 276 -10.60 -6.74 31.56
N ALA A 277 -11.73 -6.04 31.69
CA ALA A 277 -11.97 -5.09 32.78
C ALA A 277 -12.02 -5.78 34.15
N ASP A 278 -12.59 -6.99 34.23
CA ASP A 278 -12.58 -7.82 35.44
C ASP A 278 -11.15 -8.17 35.89
N HIS A 279 -10.18 -8.15 34.97
CA HIS A 279 -8.78 -8.43 35.23
C HIS A 279 -7.91 -7.17 35.36
N ASN A 280 -8.53 -5.99 35.53
CA ASN A 280 -7.86 -4.68 35.62
C ASN A 280 -7.00 -4.34 34.41
N ILE A 281 -7.41 -4.79 33.21
CA ILE A 281 -6.76 -4.45 31.95
C ILE A 281 -7.52 -3.29 31.31
N CYS A 282 -6.81 -2.40 30.65
CA CYS A 282 -7.36 -1.29 29.90
C CYS A 282 -6.86 -1.32 28.46
N PRO A 283 -7.66 -0.90 27.48
CA PRO A 283 -7.17 -0.64 26.14
C PRO A 283 -6.01 0.38 26.17
N ALA A 284 -5.06 0.22 25.27
CA ALA A 284 -4.05 1.25 24.99
C ALA A 284 -4.73 2.45 24.33
N GLY A 285 -4.38 3.67 24.73
CA GLY A 285 -4.87 4.89 24.09
C GLY A 285 -4.16 5.14 22.78
N ALA A 286 -4.91 5.57 21.75
CA ALA A 286 -4.34 6.02 20.50
C ALA A 286 -3.92 7.49 20.57
N TYR A 287 -2.78 7.84 19.96
CA TYR A 287 -2.42 9.24 19.76
C TYR A 287 -3.23 9.82 18.58
N GLY A 288 -4.30 10.55 18.89
CA GLY A 288 -5.06 11.34 17.92
C GLY A 288 -6.29 10.64 17.36
N SER A 289 -7.38 11.43 17.32
CA SER A 289 -8.72 11.24 16.74
C SER A 289 -9.04 9.93 16.03
N GLU A 290 -10.26 9.43 16.25
CA GLU A 290 -10.96 8.47 15.38
C GLU A 290 -10.78 8.86 13.91
N LEU A 291 -9.79 8.29 13.23
CA LEU A 291 -9.51 8.58 11.83
C LEU A 291 -10.57 7.84 11.04
N ALA A 292 -11.57 8.57 10.54
CA ALA A 292 -12.41 8.07 9.47
C ALA A 292 -11.48 7.71 8.29
N LEU A 293 -11.50 6.44 7.90
CA LEU A 293 -10.73 5.92 6.79
C LEU A 293 -11.66 5.59 5.63
N ASP A 294 -11.17 5.77 4.43
CA ASP A 294 -11.88 5.39 3.21
C ASP A 294 -10.88 4.89 2.14
N THR A 295 -11.40 4.27 1.09
CA THR A 295 -10.61 3.56 0.08
C THR A 295 -10.80 4.17 -1.30
N VAL A 296 -9.69 4.54 -1.93
CA VAL A 296 -9.65 4.87 -3.36
C VAL A 296 -9.04 3.71 -4.16
N HIS A 297 -9.53 3.52 -5.39
CA HIS A 297 -9.02 2.50 -6.29
C HIS A 297 -8.03 3.10 -7.29
N VAL A 298 -6.79 2.62 -7.25
CA VAL A 298 -5.67 3.09 -8.07
C VAL A 298 -5.45 2.11 -9.22
N ASN A 299 -5.52 2.64 -10.44
CA ASN A 299 -5.42 1.86 -11.70
C ASN A 299 -4.15 2.17 -12.49
N GLU A 300 -3.15 2.80 -11.87
CA GLU A 300 -1.90 3.20 -12.50
C GLU A 300 -0.72 3.03 -11.53
N GLU A 301 0.48 2.80 -12.09
CA GLU A 301 1.68 2.63 -11.28
C GLU A 301 1.97 3.92 -10.49
N MET A 302 2.05 3.80 -9.16
CA MET A 302 2.17 4.94 -8.25
C MET A 302 3.12 4.66 -7.10
N HIS A 303 4.03 5.59 -6.81
CA HIS A 303 4.97 5.47 -5.69
C HIS A 303 4.45 6.26 -4.48
N PHE A 304 4.62 5.76 -3.27
CA PHE A 304 4.07 6.38 -2.05
C PHE A 304 4.61 7.79 -1.81
N GLU A 305 5.87 8.07 -2.17
CA GLU A 305 6.42 9.43 -2.11
C GLU A 305 5.68 10.45 -3.00
N GLN A 306 5.02 9.98 -4.08
CA GLN A 306 4.20 10.86 -4.91
C GLN A 306 2.94 11.30 -4.17
N ILE A 307 2.31 10.34 -3.48
CA ILE A 307 1.12 10.57 -2.66
C ILE A 307 1.48 11.44 -1.46
N ALA A 308 2.53 11.04 -0.73
CA ALA A 308 3.03 11.73 0.45
C ALA A 308 3.41 13.19 0.18
N GLY A 309 4.13 13.43 -0.92
CA GLY A 309 4.61 14.76 -1.28
C GLY A 309 3.49 15.76 -1.59
N VAL A 310 2.41 15.31 -2.22
CA VAL A 310 1.28 16.19 -2.58
C VAL A 310 0.27 16.31 -1.44
N LEU A 311 -0.04 15.20 -0.75
CA LEU A 311 -1.04 15.19 0.32
C LEU A 311 -0.49 15.65 1.68
N ASN A 312 0.82 15.92 1.75
CA ASN A 312 1.56 16.23 2.98
C ASN A 312 1.30 15.19 4.08
N MET A 313 1.47 13.92 3.72
CA MET A 313 1.23 12.76 4.59
C MET A 313 2.53 11.96 4.71
N PRO A 314 2.95 11.55 5.92
CA PRO A 314 4.13 10.70 6.06
C PRO A 314 3.98 9.38 5.30
N VAL A 315 5.01 8.97 4.55
CA VAL A 315 5.02 7.67 3.85
C VAL A 315 4.81 6.50 4.82
N SER A 316 5.31 6.61 6.06
CA SER A 316 5.08 5.61 7.12
C SER A 316 3.60 5.43 7.44
N GLU A 317 2.80 6.49 7.38
CA GLU A 317 1.37 6.43 7.62
C GLU A 317 0.65 5.72 6.47
N ILE A 318 0.99 6.05 5.22
CA ILE A 318 0.46 5.37 4.03
C ILE A 318 0.77 3.86 4.10
N LYS A 319 2.01 3.49 4.45
CA LYS A 319 2.42 2.09 4.62
C LYS A 319 1.61 1.37 5.70
N ARG A 320 1.38 2.03 6.84
CA ARG A 320 0.63 1.46 7.96
C ARG A 320 -0.82 1.15 7.57
N LEU A 321 -1.47 2.06 6.83
CA LEU A 321 -2.82 1.87 6.35
C LEU A 321 -2.92 0.88 5.19
N ASN A 322 -1.81 0.63 4.49
CA ASN A 322 -1.75 -0.22 3.31
C ASN A 322 -0.68 -1.33 3.42
N PRO A 323 -0.84 -2.26 4.39
CA PRO A 323 0.15 -3.30 4.69
C PRO A 323 0.35 -4.34 3.58
N GLN A 324 -0.56 -4.39 2.59
CA GLN A 324 -0.49 -5.27 1.42
C GLN A 324 0.68 -4.94 0.48
N TYR A 325 1.16 -3.70 0.45
CA TYR A 325 2.28 -3.32 -0.40
C TYR A 325 3.61 -3.59 0.29
N LYS A 326 4.39 -4.51 -0.30
CA LYS A 326 5.71 -4.92 0.20
C LYS A 326 6.81 -3.90 -0.10
N LYS A 327 6.52 -2.99 -1.02
CA LYS A 327 7.37 -1.90 -1.50
C LYS A 327 6.51 -0.65 -1.59
N ASP A 328 7.16 0.50 -1.72
CA ASP A 328 6.53 1.82 -1.73
C ASP A 328 5.86 2.11 -3.08
N ILE A 329 5.34 1.07 -3.75
CA ILE A 329 4.82 1.10 -5.12
C ILE A 329 3.50 0.34 -5.16
N ILE A 330 2.47 1.01 -5.68
CA ILE A 330 1.21 0.43 -6.12
C ILE A 330 1.39 0.01 -7.58
N PRO A 331 1.22 -1.28 -7.94
CA PRO A 331 1.54 -1.75 -9.30
C PRO A 331 0.67 -1.12 -10.39
N GLY A 332 -0.63 -0.93 -10.12
CA GLY A 332 -1.56 -0.28 -11.05
C GLY A 332 -1.78 -0.98 -12.40
N ASN A 333 -1.26 -2.18 -12.63
CA ASN A 333 -1.59 -3.00 -13.80
C ASN A 333 -3.04 -3.53 -13.78
N LYS A 334 -3.71 -3.37 -12.65
CA LYS A 334 -5.14 -3.53 -12.43
C LYS A 334 -5.55 -2.57 -11.31
N SER A 335 -6.82 -2.61 -10.93
CA SER A 335 -7.31 -1.84 -9.79
C SER A 335 -6.76 -2.38 -8.46
N TYR A 336 -6.11 -1.51 -7.68
CA TYR A 336 -5.66 -1.80 -6.32
C TYR A 336 -6.23 -0.79 -5.32
N ALA A 337 -6.58 -1.27 -4.13
CA ALA A 337 -7.09 -0.44 -3.05
C ALA A 337 -5.97 0.38 -2.40
N LEU A 338 -6.23 1.66 -2.16
CA LEU A 338 -5.41 2.57 -1.38
C LEU A 338 -6.30 3.16 -0.28
N VAL A 339 -6.05 2.76 0.96
CA VAL A 339 -6.73 3.24 2.15
C VAL A 339 -6.04 4.51 2.64
N LEU A 340 -6.81 5.57 2.85
CA LEU A 340 -6.35 6.86 3.34
C LEU A 340 -7.35 7.41 4.37
N PRO A 341 -6.95 8.35 5.25
CA PRO A 341 -7.91 9.16 5.99
C PRO A 341 -8.89 9.81 5.01
N THR A 342 -10.18 9.86 5.36
CA THR A 342 -11.25 10.33 4.48
C THR A 342 -10.95 11.71 3.86
N GLU A 343 -10.43 12.65 4.65
CA GLU A 343 -10.00 13.96 4.17
C GLU A 343 -8.91 13.87 3.08
N LYS A 344 -7.92 12.98 3.28
CA LYS A 344 -6.81 12.77 2.34
C LYS A 344 -7.26 11.99 1.10
N MET A 345 -8.26 11.14 1.22
CA MET A 345 -8.88 10.47 0.07
C MET A 345 -9.54 11.48 -0.86
N TYR A 346 -10.33 12.43 -0.35
CA TYR A 346 -10.91 13.49 -1.19
C TYR A 346 -9.82 14.32 -1.87
N ALA A 347 -8.80 14.72 -1.11
CA ALA A 347 -7.65 15.43 -1.67
C ALA A 347 -6.88 14.62 -2.72
N TYR A 348 -6.81 13.29 -2.57
CA TYR A 348 -6.23 12.39 -3.57
C TYR A 348 -7.01 12.45 -4.89
N ILE A 349 -8.35 12.40 -4.82
CA ILE A 349 -9.23 12.45 -5.99
C ILE A 349 -9.06 13.79 -6.72
N ASP A 350 -9.08 14.90 -5.98
CA ASP A 350 -8.95 16.25 -6.54
C ASP A 350 -7.57 16.52 -7.14
N GLN A 351 -6.51 15.98 -6.54
CA GLN A 351 -5.11 16.23 -6.93
C GLN A 351 -4.45 15.05 -7.64
N ASN A 352 -5.25 14.12 -8.18
CA ASN A 352 -4.76 12.90 -8.80
C ASN A 352 -3.71 13.15 -9.90
N ASP A 353 -3.91 14.16 -10.75
CA ASP A 353 -2.95 14.52 -11.81
C ASP A 353 -1.64 15.08 -11.24
N SER A 354 -1.72 15.88 -10.16
CA SER A 354 -0.54 16.40 -9.47
C SER A 354 0.26 15.27 -8.82
N ILE A 355 -0.42 14.33 -8.15
CA ILE A 355 0.18 13.14 -7.54
C ILE A 355 0.90 12.31 -8.61
N ARG A 356 0.21 11.96 -9.71
CA ARG A 356 0.77 11.12 -10.77
C ARG A 356 2.07 11.67 -11.37
N ASN A 357 2.15 13.00 -11.49
CA ASN A 357 3.28 13.70 -12.10
C ASN A 357 4.37 14.11 -11.09
N TYR A 358 4.10 14.06 -9.79
CA TYR A 358 5.05 14.45 -8.76
C TYR A 358 6.32 13.60 -8.82
N ASN A 359 7.44 14.21 -9.21
CA ASN A 359 8.77 13.59 -9.32
C ASN A 359 8.78 12.21 -10.02
N ARG A 360 7.88 11.99 -10.99
CA ARG A 360 7.62 10.67 -11.60
C ARG A 360 8.89 10.00 -12.12
N ASP A 361 9.71 10.74 -12.85
CA ASP A 361 10.97 10.26 -13.44
C ASP A 361 12.03 9.84 -12.41
N THR A 362 11.88 10.30 -11.17
CA THR A 362 12.78 9.91 -10.05
C THR A 362 12.41 8.54 -9.50
N TYR A 363 11.11 8.21 -9.46
CA TYR A 363 10.62 6.97 -8.85
C TYR A 363 10.47 5.84 -9.86
N PHE A 364 10.14 6.14 -11.11
CA PHE A 364 9.97 5.15 -12.16
C PHE A 364 11.05 5.30 -13.23
N THR A 365 12.10 4.52 -13.09
CA THR A 365 13.18 4.44 -14.08
C THR A 365 12.98 3.29 -15.07
N HIS A 366 11.75 2.85 -15.31
CA HIS A 366 11.45 1.79 -16.27
C HIS A 366 11.93 2.23 -17.66
N ARG A 367 13.03 1.63 -18.11
CA ARG A 367 13.60 1.89 -19.43
C ARG A 367 12.77 1.13 -20.44
N THR A 368 11.97 1.83 -21.22
CA THR A 368 11.07 1.25 -22.24
C THR A 368 11.84 0.52 -23.34
N TYR A 369 13.06 0.98 -23.63
CA TYR A 369 13.95 0.39 -24.64
C TYR A 369 15.35 0.21 -24.05
N THR A 370 15.82 -1.04 -23.99
CA THR A 370 17.22 -1.36 -23.66
C THR A 370 18.04 -1.74 -24.89
N ASP A 371 17.42 -1.79 -26.08
CA ASP A 371 18.06 -2.24 -27.32
C ASP A 371 19.24 -1.34 -27.70
N ASP A 372 19.17 -0.04 -27.41
CA ASP A 372 20.28 0.91 -27.58
C ASP A 372 21.48 0.62 -26.67
N TYR A 373 21.30 -0.09 -25.55
CA TYR A 373 22.40 -0.52 -24.69
C TYR A 373 23.11 -1.77 -25.22
N MET A 374 22.43 -2.63 -25.98
CA MET A 374 23.02 -3.79 -26.65
C MET A 374 23.66 -3.41 -28.00
N ASN A 375 23.08 -2.43 -28.71
CA ASN A 375 23.64 -1.88 -29.95
C ASN A 375 24.78 -0.87 -29.71
N GLY A 376 25.04 -0.46 -28.47
CA GLY A 376 26.10 0.49 -28.10
C GLY A 376 27.55 0.02 -28.30
N SER A 377 27.76 -1.15 -28.93
CA SER A 377 29.07 -1.63 -29.39
C SER A 377 29.25 -1.50 -30.91
N ALA A 378 28.21 -1.15 -31.66
CA ALA A 378 28.28 -0.94 -33.10
C ALA A 378 27.38 0.24 -33.48
N SER A 379 27.98 1.30 -34.01
CA SER A 379 27.35 2.51 -34.57
C SER A 379 27.30 3.75 -33.66
N LEU A 380 28.48 4.23 -33.26
CA LEU A 380 28.77 5.67 -33.29
C LEU A 380 29.71 5.94 -34.46
N ALA A 381 29.29 5.53 -35.65
CA ALA A 381 29.80 6.04 -36.91
C ALA A 381 28.69 6.91 -37.50
N ASP A 382 29.03 8.18 -37.72
CA ASP A 382 28.30 9.13 -38.54
C ASP A 382 26.96 9.66 -38.04
N GLY A 383 27.04 10.47 -36.98
CA GLY A 383 25.97 11.40 -36.59
C GLY A 383 26.59 12.60 -35.87
N ASN A 384 26.25 13.81 -36.29
CA ASN A 384 26.89 15.06 -35.85
C ASN A 384 26.63 15.34 -34.35
N THR A 385 27.44 14.75 -33.46
CA THR A 385 27.36 14.94 -32.01
C THR A 385 28.21 16.12 -31.56
N THR A 386 27.68 16.95 -30.67
CA THR A 386 28.45 18.02 -30.02
C THR A 386 29.01 17.55 -28.68
N ASP A 387 30.30 17.80 -28.45
CA ASP A 387 30.98 17.44 -27.21
C ASP A 387 30.60 18.41 -26.07
N VAL A 388 30.20 17.86 -24.93
CA VAL A 388 29.93 18.60 -23.69
C VAL A 388 31.18 18.53 -22.82
N TYR A 389 31.73 19.69 -22.44
CA TYR A 389 32.95 19.78 -21.65
C TYR A 389 32.68 20.11 -20.16
N TYR A 390 33.47 19.52 -19.28
CA TYR A 390 33.55 19.83 -17.85
C TYR A 390 34.99 20.16 -17.45
N GLN A 391 35.19 21.17 -16.61
CA GLN A 391 36.50 21.53 -16.08
C GLN A 391 36.68 20.94 -14.68
N VAL A 392 37.72 20.11 -14.51
CA VAL A 392 38.04 19.43 -13.24
C VAL A 392 38.32 20.46 -12.15
N LYS A 393 37.59 20.39 -11.03
CA LYS A 393 37.77 21.23 -9.85
C LYS A 393 38.59 20.50 -8.78
N ARG A 394 39.16 21.26 -7.83
CA ARG A 394 39.89 20.69 -6.70
C ARG A 394 38.95 19.80 -5.88
N GLY A 395 39.29 18.51 -5.77
CA GLY A 395 38.48 17.49 -5.08
C GLY A 395 37.66 16.57 -6.00
N ASP A 396 37.62 16.83 -7.31
CA ASP A 396 36.91 15.96 -8.25
C ASP A 396 37.67 14.64 -8.53
N ASN A 397 36.93 13.57 -8.79
CA ASN A 397 37.44 12.32 -9.36
C ASN A 397 36.54 11.85 -10.51
N LEU A 398 37.02 10.92 -11.34
CA LEU A 398 36.28 10.48 -12.53
C LEU A 398 34.88 9.93 -12.19
N SER A 399 34.74 9.25 -11.05
CA SER A 399 33.47 8.67 -10.61
C SER A 399 32.44 9.75 -10.23
N THR A 400 32.86 10.82 -9.55
CA THR A 400 31.97 11.93 -9.19
C THR A 400 31.59 12.76 -10.41
N ILE A 401 32.53 12.97 -11.34
CA ILE A 401 32.26 13.66 -12.62
C ILE A 401 31.31 12.83 -13.50
N ALA A 402 31.52 11.52 -13.61
CA ALA A 402 30.67 10.62 -14.39
C ALA A 402 29.21 10.66 -13.90
N ARG A 403 29.02 10.52 -12.58
CA ARG A 403 27.70 10.57 -11.94
C ARG A 403 27.00 11.91 -12.18
N ARG A 404 27.72 13.02 -12.01
CA ARG A 404 27.18 14.37 -12.18
C ARG A 404 26.71 14.66 -13.62
N ASN A 405 27.34 14.01 -14.60
CA ASN A 405 27.07 14.23 -16.02
C ASN A 405 26.27 13.08 -16.67
N GLY A 406 25.70 12.17 -15.86
CA GLY A 406 24.86 11.08 -16.37
C GLY A 406 25.58 10.10 -17.31
N THR A 407 26.89 9.90 -17.13
CA THR A 407 27.72 9.01 -17.95
C THR A 407 28.52 8.03 -17.09
N THR A 408 29.39 7.22 -17.69
CA THR A 408 30.27 6.27 -16.97
C THR A 408 31.71 6.71 -17.02
N VAL A 409 32.51 6.26 -16.03
CA VAL A 409 33.96 6.48 -16.01
C VAL A 409 34.60 5.96 -17.30
N ALA A 410 34.20 4.77 -17.76
CA ALA A 410 34.68 4.18 -19.00
C ALA A 410 34.41 5.07 -20.22
N ARG A 411 33.22 5.69 -20.32
CA ARG A 411 32.90 6.62 -21.41
C ARG A 411 33.71 7.91 -21.33
N ILE A 412 33.86 8.52 -20.16
CA ILE A 412 34.73 9.70 -19.99
C ILE A 412 36.17 9.36 -20.37
N LYS A 413 36.69 8.21 -19.95
CA LYS A 413 38.04 7.77 -20.30
C LYS A 413 38.19 7.55 -21.80
N SER A 414 37.21 6.90 -22.44
CA SER A 414 37.19 6.70 -23.89
C SER A 414 37.15 8.02 -24.67
N TRP A 415 36.24 8.94 -24.33
CA TRP A 415 36.10 10.23 -25.02
C TRP A 415 37.32 11.14 -24.87
N ASN A 416 38.09 10.98 -23.78
CA ASN A 416 39.24 11.83 -23.48
C ASN A 416 40.59 11.12 -23.61
N GLY A 417 40.61 9.88 -24.13
CA GLY A 417 41.83 9.08 -24.28
C GLY A 417 42.58 8.83 -22.96
N LEU A 418 41.88 8.72 -21.82
CA LEU A 418 42.51 8.53 -20.51
C LEU A 418 42.77 7.05 -20.24
N THR A 419 44.03 6.70 -19.98
CA THR A 419 44.43 5.35 -19.56
C THR A 419 44.37 5.16 -18.05
N SER A 420 44.48 6.23 -17.26
CA SER A 420 44.44 6.22 -15.80
C SER A 420 43.30 7.06 -15.22
N ASP A 421 43.03 6.89 -13.93
CA ASP A 421 41.98 7.63 -13.21
C ASP A 421 42.47 8.93 -12.57
N ARG A 422 43.75 9.28 -12.82
CA ARG A 422 44.38 10.47 -12.25
C ARG A 422 43.96 11.72 -13.02
N LEU A 423 43.37 12.68 -12.31
CA LEU A 423 42.93 13.97 -12.87
C LEU A 423 43.75 15.14 -12.35
N SER A 424 44.11 16.05 -13.25
CA SER A 424 44.72 17.34 -12.90
C SER A 424 43.64 18.41 -12.80
N VAL A 425 43.67 19.20 -11.73
CA VAL A 425 42.77 20.33 -11.53
C VAL A 425 42.92 21.31 -12.69
N GLY A 426 41.80 21.80 -13.23
CA GLY A 426 41.74 22.70 -14.38
C GLY A 426 41.66 22.01 -15.74
N LYS A 427 41.87 20.68 -15.82
CA LYS A 427 41.76 19.92 -17.08
C LYS A 427 40.32 19.91 -17.60
N ARG A 428 40.13 20.13 -18.90
CA ARG A 428 38.84 20.00 -19.57
C ARG A 428 38.63 18.56 -20.02
N LEU A 429 37.50 17.97 -19.67
CA LEU A 429 37.09 16.62 -20.05
C LEU A 429 35.78 16.67 -20.83
N ILE A 430 35.70 15.90 -21.91
CA ILE A 430 34.45 15.56 -22.59
C ILE A 430 33.67 14.63 -21.66
N VAL A 431 32.53 15.09 -21.17
CA VAL A 431 31.69 14.37 -20.20
C VAL A 431 30.34 13.96 -20.77
N GLY A 432 30.09 14.30 -22.04
CA GLY A 432 28.91 13.88 -22.79
C GLY A 432 29.08 14.18 -24.26
N LYS A 433 28.34 13.45 -25.10
CA LYS A 433 28.13 13.77 -26.51
C LYS A 433 26.63 13.95 -26.70
N ARG A 434 26.19 15.14 -27.09
CA ARG A 434 24.78 15.44 -27.36
C ARG A 434 24.53 15.31 -28.86
N ALA A 435 23.54 14.49 -29.23
CA ALA A 435 22.99 14.52 -30.57
C ALA A 435 22.44 15.94 -30.84
N ALA A 436 22.82 16.53 -31.97
CA ALA A 436 22.13 17.73 -32.44
C ALA A 436 20.66 17.36 -32.70
N PRO A 437 19.67 18.20 -32.34
CA PRO A 437 18.29 17.94 -32.71
C PRO A 437 18.21 17.81 -34.23
N ALA A 438 17.63 16.71 -34.70
CA ALA A 438 17.33 16.50 -36.10
C ALA A 438 16.44 17.67 -36.57
N GLN A 439 16.96 18.48 -37.49
CA GLN A 439 16.10 19.33 -38.29
C GLN A 439 15.16 18.41 -39.05
N SER A 440 13.85 18.65 -38.89
CA SER A 440 12.78 18.06 -39.69
C SER A 440 12.97 18.46 -41.16
N ALA A 441 13.83 17.73 -41.85
CA ALA A 441 14.10 17.88 -43.28
C ALA A 441 13.07 17.17 -44.16
N GLU A 442 12.11 16.45 -43.56
CA GLU A 442 11.17 15.60 -44.33
C GLU A 442 9.82 16.25 -44.66
N THR A 443 9.48 17.43 -44.12
CA THR A 443 8.21 18.11 -44.45
C THR A 443 8.33 19.09 -45.64
N GLN A 444 9.52 19.28 -46.22
CA GLN A 444 9.75 20.23 -47.32
C GLN A 444 9.65 19.65 -48.73
N GLN A 445 9.31 18.35 -48.90
CA GLN A 445 9.11 17.78 -50.25
C GLN A 445 7.66 17.37 -50.57
N GLN A 446 6.71 17.47 -49.63
CA GLN A 446 5.30 17.11 -49.88
C GLN A 446 4.27 18.25 -49.74
N LEU A 447 4.70 19.49 -49.48
CA LEU A 447 3.83 20.69 -49.58
C LEU A 447 4.16 21.60 -50.78
N ALA A 448 5.09 21.20 -51.65
CA ALA A 448 5.44 21.96 -52.86
C ALA A 448 4.53 21.67 -54.07
N GLN A 449 3.41 20.94 -53.90
CA GLN A 449 2.49 20.62 -54.99
C GLN A 449 1.01 20.94 -54.72
N THR A 450 0.68 21.62 -53.62
CA THR A 450 -0.73 21.98 -53.39
C THR A 450 -0.85 23.39 -52.85
N ILE A 451 -1.55 24.21 -53.64
CA ILE A 451 -2.16 25.50 -53.31
C ILE A 451 -1.30 26.74 -53.61
N THR A 452 -1.30 27.04 -54.92
CA THR A 452 -1.45 28.36 -55.52
C THR A 452 -2.46 29.24 -54.77
N ASP A 453 -2.17 30.55 -54.72
CA ASP A 453 -2.99 31.67 -54.19
C ASP A 453 -3.06 31.87 -52.66
N GLY A 454 -2.14 32.72 -52.17
CA GLY A 454 -2.23 33.37 -50.86
C GLY A 454 -1.06 34.34 -50.63
N LYS A 455 -1.29 35.64 -50.81
CA LYS A 455 -0.28 36.71 -50.67
C LYS A 455 0.10 36.89 -49.18
N THR A 456 1.28 36.42 -48.78
CA THR A 456 1.85 36.61 -47.42
C THR A 456 2.96 37.66 -47.42
N THR A 457 3.17 38.39 -46.32
CA THR A 457 4.27 39.34 -46.17
C THR A 457 5.14 38.98 -44.96
N THR A 458 6.45 39.05 -45.12
CA THR A 458 7.43 38.78 -44.05
C THR A 458 7.73 40.05 -43.26
N VAL A 459 7.47 40.03 -41.96
CA VAL A 459 7.83 41.10 -41.03
C VAL A 459 9.15 40.75 -40.35
N ASN A 460 10.16 41.61 -40.51
CA ASN A 460 11.49 41.43 -39.92
C ASN A 460 11.63 42.26 -38.63
N THR A 461 12.26 41.69 -37.60
CA THR A 461 12.69 42.40 -36.38
C THR A 461 14.18 42.69 -36.46
N TYR A 462 14.60 43.90 -36.14
CA TYR A 462 16.00 44.34 -36.26
C TYR A 462 16.66 44.62 -34.90
N TYR A 463 17.95 44.34 -34.78
CA TYR A 463 18.81 44.65 -33.63
C TYR A 463 20.05 45.41 -34.10
N ARG A 464 20.44 46.46 -33.39
CA ARG A 464 21.67 47.23 -33.67
C ARG A 464 22.81 46.78 -32.74
N VAL A 465 23.90 46.33 -33.33
CA VAL A 465 25.09 45.80 -32.63
C VAL A 465 25.75 46.90 -31.78
N LYS A 466 25.95 46.64 -30.49
CA LYS A 466 26.60 47.55 -29.54
C LYS A 466 28.06 47.17 -29.30
N LYS A 467 28.87 48.10 -28.79
CA LYS A 467 30.27 47.85 -28.43
C LYS A 467 30.37 46.72 -27.41
N GLY A 468 30.99 45.61 -27.80
CA GLY A 468 31.17 44.42 -26.96
C GLY A 468 30.21 43.27 -27.26
N ASP A 469 29.19 43.49 -28.11
CA ASP A 469 28.26 42.42 -28.50
C ASP A 469 28.96 41.36 -29.37
N THR A 470 28.65 40.09 -29.12
CA THR A 470 29.01 38.98 -30.01
C THR A 470 27.77 38.40 -30.71
N LEU A 471 27.96 37.84 -31.90
CA LEU A 471 26.87 37.23 -32.67
C LEU A 471 26.14 36.12 -31.89
N GLY A 472 26.87 35.40 -31.04
CA GLY A 472 26.34 34.37 -30.15
C GLY A 472 25.43 34.91 -29.05
N GLU A 473 25.80 36.05 -28.45
CA GLU A 473 24.99 36.68 -27.40
C GLU A 473 23.71 37.29 -27.97
N ILE A 474 23.79 37.91 -29.15
CA ILE A 474 22.62 38.44 -29.86
C ILE A 474 21.65 37.31 -30.23
N ALA A 475 22.15 36.21 -30.77
CA ALA A 475 21.33 35.06 -31.16
C ALA A 475 20.60 34.44 -29.95
N ARG A 476 21.33 34.22 -28.84
CA ARG A 476 20.75 33.72 -27.59
C ARG A 476 19.70 34.66 -27.00
N LYS A 477 19.95 35.98 -27.02
CA LYS A 477 19.00 36.98 -26.48
C LYS A 477 17.69 37.04 -27.26
N ASN A 478 17.73 36.71 -28.55
CA ASN A 478 16.56 36.70 -29.43
C ASN A 478 16.00 35.29 -29.67
N ASN A 479 16.44 34.28 -28.89
CA ASN A 479 16.01 32.89 -29.00
C ASN A 479 16.14 32.29 -30.42
N VAL A 480 17.19 32.66 -31.15
CA VAL A 480 17.48 32.17 -32.51
C VAL A 480 18.88 31.58 -32.58
N LEU A 481 19.14 30.73 -33.57
CA LEU A 481 20.47 30.17 -33.79
C LEU A 481 21.40 31.20 -34.44
N VAL A 482 22.70 31.15 -34.14
CA VAL A 482 23.71 31.99 -34.81
C VAL A 482 23.70 31.76 -36.32
N SER A 483 23.50 30.52 -36.77
CA SER A 483 23.36 30.18 -38.19
C SER A 483 22.15 30.83 -38.85
N GLN A 484 21.02 30.87 -38.15
CA GLN A 484 19.78 31.50 -38.62
C GLN A 484 19.93 33.02 -38.69
N LEU A 485 20.54 33.62 -37.68
CA LEU A 485 20.89 35.04 -37.68
C LEU A 485 21.87 35.38 -38.80
N ARG A 486 22.84 34.51 -39.09
CA ARG A 486 23.76 34.67 -40.24
C ARG A 486 23.05 34.55 -41.57
N SER A 487 22.13 33.59 -41.70
CA SER A 487 21.35 33.38 -42.92
C SER A 487 20.45 34.57 -43.23
N TRP A 488 19.70 35.06 -42.23
CA TRP A 488 18.84 36.23 -42.39
C TRP A 488 19.60 37.50 -42.79
N ASN A 489 20.86 37.61 -42.39
CA ASN A 489 21.72 38.78 -42.61
C ASN A 489 22.82 38.56 -43.65
N ASN A 490 22.80 37.43 -44.38
CA ASN A 490 23.82 37.05 -45.36
C ASN A 490 25.28 37.14 -44.85
N LEU A 491 25.51 36.85 -43.56
CA LEU A 491 26.82 36.96 -42.92
C LEU A 491 27.71 35.74 -43.23
N LYS A 492 28.82 35.98 -43.93
CA LYS A 492 29.82 34.94 -44.27
C LYS A 492 30.70 34.50 -43.10
N SER A 493 30.69 35.24 -41.98
CA SER A 493 31.43 34.90 -40.75
C SER A 493 30.65 35.30 -39.50
N THR A 494 31.21 35.05 -38.32
CA THR A 494 30.66 35.52 -37.03
C THR A 494 31.12 36.92 -36.64
N ARG A 495 31.91 37.58 -37.50
CA ARG A 495 32.35 38.96 -37.30
C ARG A 495 31.18 39.91 -37.58
N ILE A 496 30.94 40.78 -36.62
CA ILE A 496 29.97 41.89 -36.69
C ILE A 496 30.65 43.15 -36.20
N ASP A 497 30.34 44.27 -36.84
CA ASP A 497 30.89 45.56 -36.49
C ASP A 497 29.87 46.38 -35.69
N ILE A 498 30.39 47.31 -34.90
CA ILE A 498 29.56 48.17 -34.05
C ILE A 498 28.67 49.01 -34.97
N ASN A 499 27.37 49.08 -34.63
CA ASN A 499 26.28 49.70 -35.39
C ASN A 499 25.71 48.89 -36.56
N ASP A 500 26.16 47.66 -36.83
CA ASP A 500 25.49 46.77 -37.77
C ASP A 500 24.02 46.56 -37.37
N GLN A 501 23.12 46.57 -38.37
CA GLN A 501 21.70 46.31 -38.15
C GLN A 501 21.37 44.89 -38.63
N LEU A 502 21.10 44.00 -37.68
CA LEU A 502 20.85 42.58 -37.92
C LEU A 502 19.36 42.26 -37.82
N ILE A 503 18.82 41.51 -38.76
CA ILE A 503 17.55 40.81 -38.67
C ILE A 503 17.68 39.71 -37.63
N VAL A 504 16.95 39.84 -36.52
CA VAL A 504 16.98 38.91 -35.38
C VAL A 504 15.68 38.13 -35.20
N GLY A 505 14.69 38.39 -36.05
CA GLY A 505 13.45 37.62 -36.16
C GLY A 505 12.79 37.84 -37.51
N GLN A 506 12.16 36.80 -38.06
CA GLN A 506 11.30 36.88 -39.25
C GLN A 506 9.97 36.18 -38.95
N LYS A 507 8.86 36.89 -39.11
CA LYS A 507 7.51 36.34 -38.95
C LYS A 507 6.74 36.53 -40.26
N VAL A 508 6.28 35.43 -40.85
CA VAL A 508 5.38 35.50 -42.01
C VAL A 508 3.97 35.76 -41.49
N VAL A 509 3.35 36.85 -41.94
CA VAL A 509 2.00 37.25 -41.54
C VAL A 509 1.12 37.31 -42.77
N ALA A 510 -0.10 36.78 -42.68
CA ALA A 510 -1.12 36.93 -43.71
C ALA A 510 -1.71 38.35 -43.62
N LEU A 511 -1.86 39.03 -44.76
CA LEU A 511 -2.46 40.37 -44.82
C LEU A 511 -3.95 40.28 -44.40
N PRO A 512 -4.41 41.05 -43.40
CA PRO A 512 -5.82 41.12 -43.05
C PRO A 512 -6.60 41.94 -44.09
N ALA A 513 -7.81 41.47 -44.43
CA ALA A 513 -8.75 42.20 -45.28
C ALA A 513 -9.28 43.46 -44.56
N GLU A 514 -9.27 44.60 -45.25
CA GLU A 514 -9.90 45.84 -44.80
C GLU A 514 -11.42 45.65 -44.66
N LYS A 515 -11.98 46.10 -43.53
CA LYS A 515 -13.40 46.45 -43.41
C LYS A 515 -13.51 47.87 -42.89
N GLU A 516 -14.31 48.63 -43.62
CA GLU A 516 -14.66 50.04 -43.40
C GLU A 516 -15.43 50.27 -42.09
N GLN A 517 -15.44 51.54 -41.70
CA GLN A 517 -15.86 52.15 -40.44
C GLN A 517 -17.38 52.31 -40.30
N GLU A 518 -17.85 52.36 -39.05
CA GLU A 518 -18.87 53.28 -38.48
C GLU A 518 -18.92 52.96 -36.96
N SER A 519 -18.54 53.79 -35.98
CA SER A 519 -18.86 55.16 -35.56
C SER A 519 -19.52 55.11 -34.16
N ASN A 520 -18.85 55.74 -33.17
CA ASN A 520 -19.37 56.49 -32.00
C ASN A 520 -20.33 55.77 -31.00
N GLN A 521 -20.29 55.98 -29.67
CA GLN A 521 -19.64 56.98 -28.80
C GLN A 521 -19.78 56.53 -27.32
N GLU A 522 -18.78 56.88 -26.51
CA GLU A 522 -18.82 57.35 -25.09
C GLU A 522 -19.54 56.54 -23.99
N ALA A 523 -19.22 56.58 -22.70
CA ALA A 523 -18.03 56.84 -21.87
C ALA A 523 -18.58 56.86 -20.42
N LYS A 524 -17.90 56.18 -19.46
CA LYS A 524 -17.51 56.75 -18.15
C LYS A 524 -16.91 55.71 -17.20
N GLN A 525 -15.87 56.17 -16.51
CA GLN A 525 -14.99 55.50 -15.56
C GLN A 525 -15.56 55.49 -14.12
N GLU A 526 -15.05 54.54 -13.32
CA GLU A 526 -14.53 54.64 -11.92
C GLU A 526 -14.92 53.39 -11.12
N ASP A 527 -14.24 52.93 -10.08
CA ASP A 527 -12.82 52.73 -9.75
C ASP A 527 -12.83 51.66 -8.61
N GLN A 528 -11.79 50.81 -8.53
CA GLN A 528 -11.32 50.02 -7.36
C GLN A 528 -12.30 49.15 -6.50
N HIS A 529 -12.05 47.83 -6.39
CA HIS A 529 -11.27 47.19 -5.29
C HIS A 529 -11.46 45.66 -5.28
N VAL A 530 -10.38 44.97 -4.93
CA VAL A 530 -10.16 43.53 -4.75
C VAL A 530 -11.19 42.86 -3.81
N GLY A 531 -11.68 41.68 -4.20
CA GLY A 531 -12.41 40.76 -3.31
C GLY A 531 -12.79 39.43 -3.99
N SER A 532 -12.04 38.37 -3.68
CA SER A 532 -12.31 36.97 -4.00
C SER A 532 -13.78 36.59 -3.78
N ASN A 533 -14.45 35.96 -4.76
CA ASN A 533 -15.67 35.15 -4.54
C ASN A 533 -15.97 34.21 -5.73
N ILE A 534 -15.16 33.17 -5.91
CA ILE A 534 -15.53 32.03 -6.79
C ILE A 534 -16.42 31.01 -6.05
N ILE A 535 -16.56 31.15 -4.73
CA ILE A 535 -17.34 30.22 -3.88
C ILE A 535 -18.86 30.52 -3.89
N SER A 536 -19.28 31.72 -4.34
CA SER A 536 -20.70 32.12 -4.29
C SER A 536 -21.54 31.49 -5.41
N ASP A 537 -20.99 31.38 -6.63
CA ASP A 537 -21.77 30.97 -7.79
C ASP A 537 -22.00 29.46 -7.85
N TYR A 538 -21.03 28.67 -7.38
CA TYR A 538 -21.19 27.22 -7.28
C TYR A 538 -22.22 26.84 -6.20
N LEU A 539 -22.14 27.43 -5.01
CA LEU A 539 -23.11 27.17 -3.93
C LEU A 539 -24.52 27.64 -4.29
N LYS A 540 -24.66 28.78 -4.99
CA LYS A 540 -25.96 29.20 -5.54
C LYS A 540 -26.51 28.24 -6.59
N SER A 541 -25.65 27.68 -7.45
CA SER A 541 -26.07 26.71 -8.47
C SER A 541 -26.51 25.36 -7.87
N GLN A 542 -25.97 24.98 -6.71
CA GLN A 542 -26.35 23.75 -6.01
C GLN A 542 -27.62 23.96 -5.19
N LEU A 543 -27.76 25.08 -4.48
CA LEU A 543 -28.95 25.39 -3.67
C LEU A 543 -30.23 25.56 -4.52
N ASN A 544 -30.12 26.16 -5.71
CA ASN A 544 -31.28 26.29 -6.61
C ASN A 544 -31.70 24.95 -7.25
N LYS A 545 -30.78 23.99 -7.40
CA LYS A 545 -31.11 22.65 -7.92
C LYS A 545 -31.80 21.77 -6.89
N THR A 546 -31.51 21.96 -5.60
CA THR A 546 -32.17 21.21 -4.53
C THR A 546 -33.60 21.71 -4.30
N THR A 547 -33.85 23.01 -4.44
CA THR A 547 -35.19 23.59 -4.24
C THR A 547 -36.18 23.22 -5.33
N GLU A 548 -35.76 23.18 -6.60
CA GLU A 548 -36.63 22.72 -7.70
C GLU A 548 -36.93 21.21 -7.62
N ALA A 549 -36.00 20.39 -7.13
CA ALA A 549 -36.23 18.95 -6.97
C ALA A 549 -37.15 18.62 -5.78
N GLU A 550 -37.06 19.40 -4.70
CA GLU A 550 -37.93 19.25 -3.52
C GLU A 550 -39.36 19.79 -3.77
N GLU A 551 -39.53 20.87 -4.55
CA GLU A 551 -40.87 21.37 -4.92
C GLU A 551 -41.64 20.38 -5.81
N ILE A 552 -40.98 19.75 -6.79
CA ILE A 552 -41.63 18.76 -7.67
C ILE A 552 -42.06 17.51 -6.89
N GLN A 553 -41.28 17.09 -5.90
CA GLN A 553 -41.59 15.90 -5.10
C GLN A 553 -42.73 16.15 -4.09
N ILE A 554 -42.87 17.38 -3.60
CA ILE A 554 -43.98 17.78 -2.73
C ILE A 554 -45.28 17.95 -3.52
N GLU A 555 -45.23 18.50 -4.74
CA GLU A 555 -46.42 18.61 -5.60
C GLU A 555 -46.97 17.22 -6.01
N GLU A 556 -46.10 16.24 -6.34
CA GLU A 556 -46.52 14.87 -6.65
C GLU A 556 -47.11 14.11 -5.43
N GLU A 557 -46.67 14.41 -4.20
CA GLU A 557 -47.25 13.83 -2.99
C GLU A 557 -48.58 14.49 -2.60
N ILE A 558 -48.73 15.80 -2.83
CA ILE A 558 -50.01 16.52 -2.60
C ILE A 558 -51.09 16.05 -3.59
N GLU A 559 -50.75 15.79 -4.84
CA GLU A 559 -51.70 15.28 -5.84
C GLU A 559 -52.19 13.85 -5.47
N LYS A 560 -51.28 12.99 -4.98
CA LYS A 560 -51.62 11.65 -4.46
C LYS A 560 -52.49 11.65 -3.20
N ILE A 561 -52.36 12.68 -2.35
CA ILE A 561 -53.20 12.82 -1.15
C ILE A 561 -54.58 13.37 -1.52
N SER A 562 -54.70 14.20 -2.58
CA SER A 562 -55.98 14.74 -3.04
C SER A 562 -56.91 13.67 -3.67
N ASP A 563 -56.34 12.64 -4.29
CA ASP A 563 -57.09 11.51 -4.86
C ASP A 563 -57.58 10.49 -3.82
N PHE A 564 -57.09 10.56 -2.57
CA PHE A 564 -57.45 9.63 -1.50
C PHE A 564 -58.60 10.14 -0.58
N VAL A 565 -59.09 11.37 -0.79
CA VAL A 565 -60.06 12.03 0.11
C VAL A 565 -61.48 12.15 -0.50
N VAL A 566 -61.75 11.54 -1.67
CA VAL A 566 -63.07 11.61 -2.32
C VAL A 566 -63.93 10.34 -2.15
N ASP A 567 -63.43 9.27 -1.54
CA ASP A 567 -64.24 8.08 -1.21
C ASP A 567 -64.08 7.70 0.27
N PHE A 568 -64.69 8.49 1.18
CA PHE A 568 -65.19 8.04 2.49
C PHE A 568 -66.30 8.94 3.03
#